data_AF-A0AAN6Q886-F1
#
_entry.id   AF-A0AAN6Q886-F1
#
_cell.length_a   1.000
_cell.length_b   1.000
_cell.length_c   1.000
_cell.angle_alpha   90.00
_cell.angle_beta   90.00
_cell.angle_gamma   90.00
#
_symmetry.space_group_name_H-M   'P 1'
#
loop_
_entity.id
_entity.type
_entity.pdbx_description
1 polymer ?
#
loop_
_entity_poly.entity_id
_entity_poly.type
_entity_poly.pdbx_seq_one_letter_code
_entity_poly.pdbx_strand_id
1 'polypeptide(L)'
;PRDARTIELLLTAQGVTSFEPRVPLLLLDFAYRHTSSILSDALHLAADPYTSHAGARPSAASGAAPVNVGEATITSNAVQLAIASRLGFQFRGGGGGGGVGGGAASKDWMMELARETNRHALPRVAPAEWGVRLPSERFVLSGVAWGLRDALAGQEAEEESSEDDDNDDGM
;
A
#
# COMPACT_ATOMS: atom_id res chain seq x y z
N PRO A 1 -2.47 7.85 29.59
CA PRO A 1 -2.54 6.36 29.48
C PRO A 1 -1.14 5.75 29.62
N ARG A 2 -1.00 4.62 30.32
CA ARG A 2 0.32 3.98 30.59
C ARG A 2 1.11 3.71 29.30
N ASP A 3 0.45 3.19 28.28
CA ASP A 3 1.11 2.73 27.05
C ASP A 3 1.52 3.88 26.12
N ALA A 4 0.89 5.05 26.24
CA ALA A 4 1.29 6.26 25.51
C ALA A 4 2.71 6.70 25.91
N ARG A 5 3.01 6.71 27.22
CA ARG A 5 4.35 7.04 27.74
C ARG A 5 5.41 6.03 27.27
N THR A 6 5.04 4.75 27.13
CA THR A 6 5.93 3.72 26.59
C THR A 6 6.26 3.99 25.12
N ILE A 7 5.29 4.42 24.32
CA ILE A 7 5.53 4.78 22.90
C ILE A 7 6.40 6.03 22.80
N GLU A 8 6.19 7.04 23.63
CA GLU A 8 7.05 8.24 23.66
C GLU A 8 8.50 7.88 23.99
N LEU A 9 8.71 6.96 24.95
CA LEU A 9 10.04 6.44 25.28
C LEU A 9 10.66 5.67 24.10
N LEU A 10 9.86 4.89 23.38
CA LEU A 10 10.32 4.17 22.18
C LEU A 10 10.71 5.14 21.06
N LEU A 11 9.90 6.17 20.79
CA LEU A 11 10.21 7.20 19.80
C LEU A 11 11.50 7.94 20.15
N THR A 12 11.68 8.26 21.43
CA THR A 12 12.91 8.89 21.93
C THR A 12 14.14 7.99 21.73
N ALA A 13 13.99 6.67 21.96
CA ALA A 13 15.07 5.70 21.73
C ALA A 13 15.46 5.56 20.23
N GLN A 14 14.53 5.85 19.31
CA GLN A 14 14.78 5.90 17.87
C GLN A 14 15.32 7.28 17.41
N GLY A 15 15.57 8.21 18.34
CA GLY A 15 16.04 9.57 18.02
C GLY A 15 14.94 10.51 17.50
N VAL A 16 13.66 10.11 17.57
CA VAL A 16 12.53 10.97 17.19
C VAL A 16 12.12 11.81 18.38
N THR A 17 12.58 13.06 18.41
CA THR A 17 12.37 14.00 19.53
C THR A 17 11.21 14.97 19.33
N SER A 18 10.67 15.05 18.11
CA SER A 18 9.55 15.92 17.76
C SER A 18 8.46 15.10 17.06
N PHE A 19 7.29 15.03 17.66
CA PHE A 19 6.10 14.37 17.12
C PHE A 19 4.84 15.08 17.59
N GLU A 20 3.77 14.97 16.82
CA GLU A 20 2.45 15.48 17.21
C GLU A 20 1.87 14.61 18.34
N PRO A 21 1.17 15.18 19.34
CA PRO A 21 0.54 14.42 20.43
C PRO A 21 -0.46 13.35 19.96
N ARG A 22 -0.94 13.44 18.72
CA ARG A 22 -1.85 12.46 18.12
C ARG A 22 -1.15 11.19 17.63
N VAL A 23 0.15 11.23 17.33
CA VAL A 23 0.89 10.09 16.77
C VAL A 23 0.91 8.88 17.72
N PRO A 24 1.21 9.01 19.03
CA PRO A 24 1.16 7.88 19.95
C PRO A 24 -0.23 7.21 20.00
N LEU A 25 -1.30 7.98 19.89
CA LEU A 25 -2.68 7.45 19.88
C LEU A 25 -2.97 6.66 18.61
N LEU A 26 -2.53 7.17 17.44
CA LEU A 26 -2.68 6.47 16.17
C LEU A 26 -1.89 5.15 16.15
N LEU A 27 -0.70 5.13 16.74
CA LEU A 27 0.10 3.90 16.87
C LEU A 27 -0.56 2.87 17.80
N LEU A 28 -1.22 3.32 18.87
CA LEU A 28 -1.99 2.41 19.75
C LEU A 28 -3.23 1.84 19.05
N ASP A 29 -3.98 2.66 18.30
CA ASP A 29 -5.13 2.18 17.52
C ASP A 29 -4.68 1.18 16.45
N PHE A 30 -3.57 1.47 15.76
CA PHE A 30 -2.96 0.53 14.84
C PHE A 30 -2.57 -0.79 15.52
N ALA A 31 -1.85 -0.73 16.65
CA ALA A 31 -1.41 -1.92 17.38
C ALA A 31 -2.61 -2.77 17.83
N TYR A 32 -3.67 -2.13 18.31
CA TYR A 32 -4.90 -2.80 18.69
C TYR A 32 -5.58 -3.48 17.50
N ARG A 33 -5.79 -2.78 16.39
CA ARG A 33 -6.41 -3.37 15.18
C ARG A 33 -5.57 -4.50 14.59
N HIS A 34 -4.25 -4.33 14.58
CA HIS A 34 -3.31 -5.32 14.07
C HIS A 34 -3.33 -6.60 14.91
N THR A 35 -3.22 -6.48 16.24
CA THR A 35 -3.24 -7.64 17.15
C THR A 35 -4.60 -8.33 17.16
N SER A 36 -5.70 -7.58 17.16
CA SER A 36 -7.07 -8.13 17.05
C SER A 36 -7.26 -8.95 15.77
N SER A 37 -6.78 -8.43 14.64
CA SER A 37 -6.83 -9.14 13.36
C SER A 37 -5.96 -10.40 13.35
N ILE A 38 -4.75 -10.38 13.94
CA ILE A 38 -3.89 -11.57 14.05
C ILE A 38 -4.53 -12.63 14.94
N LEU A 39 -5.06 -12.23 16.10
CA LEU A 39 -5.67 -13.16 17.03
C LEU A 39 -6.93 -13.79 16.45
N SER A 40 -7.72 -13.03 15.68
CA SER A 40 -8.88 -13.55 14.95
C SER A 40 -8.47 -14.64 13.96
N ASP A 41 -7.39 -14.44 13.18
CA ASP A 41 -6.88 -15.47 12.26
C ASP A 41 -6.29 -16.66 13.00
N ALA A 42 -5.50 -16.42 14.05
CA ALA A 42 -4.89 -17.46 14.86
C ALA A 42 -5.96 -18.36 15.51
N LEU A 43 -7.11 -17.79 15.89
CA LEU A 43 -8.23 -18.54 16.45
C LEU A 43 -8.83 -19.50 15.41
N HIS A 44 -9.00 -19.06 14.15
CA HIS A 44 -9.42 -19.96 13.06
C HIS A 44 -8.36 -21.01 12.73
N LEU A 45 -7.08 -20.64 12.73
CA LEU A 45 -5.99 -21.57 12.48
C LEU A 45 -5.86 -22.60 13.61
N ALA A 46 -6.10 -22.23 14.86
CA ALA A 46 -6.01 -23.12 16.01
C ALA A 46 -7.09 -24.23 16.02
N ALA A 47 -8.19 -24.05 15.28
CA ALA A 47 -9.18 -25.10 15.04
C ALA A 47 -8.61 -26.27 14.21
N ASP A 48 -7.55 -26.03 13.43
CA ASP A 48 -6.86 -27.04 12.64
C ASP A 48 -5.96 -27.93 13.54
N PRO A 49 -6.18 -29.25 13.57
CA PRO A 49 -5.32 -30.21 14.27
C PRO A 49 -3.84 -30.13 13.85
N TYR A 50 -3.55 -29.83 12.59
CA TYR A 50 -2.19 -29.79 12.07
C TYR A 50 -1.38 -28.60 12.58
N THR A 51 -2.04 -27.46 12.84
CA THR A 51 -1.39 -26.25 13.36
C THR A 51 -1.26 -26.31 14.89
N SER A 52 -2.27 -26.88 15.57
CA SER A 52 -2.34 -27.01 17.02
C SER A 52 -1.40 -28.09 17.56
N HIS A 53 -1.22 -29.20 16.82
CA HIS A 53 -0.33 -30.31 17.20
C HIS A 53 1.04 -30.25 16.51
N ALA A 54 1.33 -29.23 15.69
CA ALA A 54 2.64 -29.07 15.06
C ALA A 54 3.75 -29.04 16.13
N GLY A 55 4.63 -30.05 16.13
CA GLY A 55 5.73 -30.17 17.08
C GLY A 55 5.41 -30.93 18.38
N ALA A 56 4.16 -31.37 18.59
CA ALA A 56 3.83 -32.33 19.64
C ALA A 56 4.32 -33.74 19.23
N ARG A 57 4.72 -34.57 20.21
CA ARG A 57 5.09 -35.96 19.94
C ARG A 57 3.94 -36.65 19.19
N PRO A 58 4.21 -37.41 18.11
CA PRO A 58 3.17 -38.12 17.38
C PRO A 58 2.44 -39.06 18.35
N SER A 59 1.21 -38.69 18.69
CA SER A 59 0.28 -39.52 19.46
C SER A 59 -0.83 -39.92 18.51
N ALA A 60 -1.49 -41.06 18.75
CA ALA A 60 -2.60 -41.52 17.91
C ALA A 60 -3.76 -40.51 17.75
N ALA A 61 -3.76 -39.42 18.52
CA ALA A 61 -4.69 -38.29 18.43
C ALA A 61 -4.25 -37.15 17.48
N SER A 62 -3.09 -37.24 16.82
CA SER A 62 -2.60 -36.21 15.88
C SER A 62 -3.40 -36.10 14.56
N GLY A 63 -4.52 -36.80 14.47
CA GLY A 63 -5.54 -36.67 13.42
C GLY A 63 -6.94 -36.41 14.00
N ALA A 64 -7.04 -35.84 15.21
CA ALA A 64 -8.32 -35.47 15.82
C ALA A 64 -9.15 -34.59 14.88
N ALA A 65 -10.47 -34.71 14.93
CA ALA A 65 -11.38 -33.89 14.14
C ALA A 65 -11.15 -32.38 14.41
N PRO A 66 -11.42 -31.50 13.43
CA PRO A 66 -11.33 -30.06 13.64
C PRO A 66 -12.13 -29.67 14.89
N VAL A 67 -11.49 -28.93 15.79
CA VAL A 67 -12.13 -28.46 17.02
C VAL A 67 -12.98 -27.25 16.66
N ASN A 68 -14.14 -27.11 17.28
CA ASN A 68 -14.97 -25.91 17.08
C ASN A 68 -14.16 -24.67 17.46
N VAL A 69 -14.25 -23.65 16.61
CA VAL A 69 -13.58 -22.35 16.73
C VAL A 69 -13.78 -21.73 18.12
N GLY A 70 -14.94 -21.93 18.76
CA GLY A 70 -15.24 -21.44 20.12
C GLY A 70 -14.55 -22.17 21.27
N GLU A 71 -13.99 -23.36 21.04
CA GLU A 71 -13.26 -24.16 22.04
C GLU A 71 -11.76 -24.26 21.74
N ALA A 72 -11.32 -23.67 20.62
CA ALA A 72 -9.93 -23.71 20.18
C ALA A 72 -9.01 -22.94 21.15
N THR A 73 -7.94 -23.60 21.60
CA THR A 73 -6.90 -22.96 22.42
C THR A 73 -5.88 -22.28 21.53
N ILE A 74 -5.60 -21.01 21.78
CA ILE A 74 -4.64 -20.24 20.97
C ILE A 74 -3.23 -20.75 21.28
N THR A 75 -2.57 -21.36 20.28
CA THR A 75 -1.20 -21.86 20.38
C THR A 75 -0.20 -20.86 19.77
N SER A 76 1.06 -20.93 20.20
CA SER A 76 2.13 -20.08 19.64
C SER A 76 2.34 -20.31 18.14
N ASN A 77 2.16 -21.54 17.67
CA ASN A 77 2.32 -21.90 16.26
C ASN A 77 1.22 -21.29 15.39
N ALA A 78 -0.02 -21.28 15.86
CA ALA A 78 -1.13 -20.64 15.17
C ALA A 78 -0.89 -19.12 15.04
N VAL A 79 -0.35 -18.47 16.08
CA VAL A 79 0.02 -17.05 16.05
C VAL A 79 1.16 -16.80 15.06
N GLN A 80 2.22 -17.62 15.06
CA GLN A 80 3.33 -17.50 14.11
C GLN A 80 2.87 -17.65 12.66
N LEU A 81 1.99 -18.63 12.39
CA LEU A 81 1.42 -18.85 11.06
C LEU A 81 0.50 -17.69 10.64
N ALA A 82 -0.33 -17.19 11.54
CA ALA A 82 -1.18 -16.01 11.30
C ALA A 82 -0.33 -14.79 10.91
N ILE A 83 0.74 -14.52 11.66
CA ILE A 83 1.68 -13.43 11.35
C ILE A 83 2.35 -13.67 9.99
N ALA A 84 2.87 -14.87 9.74
CA ALA A 84 3.55 -15.21 8.48
C ALA A 84 2.63 -15.01 7.26
N SER A 85 1.35 -15.39 7.36
CA SER A 85 0.37 -15.23 6.28
C SER A 85 0.15 -13.76 5.90
N ARG A 86 0.15 -12.86 6.88
CA ARG A 86 -0.07 -11.41 6.69
C ARG A 86 1.18 -10.65 6.27
N LEU A 87 2.36 -11.09 6.73
CA LEU A 87 3.64 -10.50 6.35
C LEU A 87 3.88 -10.53 4.84
N GLY A 88 3.27 -11.49 4.12
CA GLY A 88 3.41 -11.58 2.66
C GLY A 88 2.86 -10.38 1.88
N PHE A 89 1.88 -9.65 2.42
CA PHE A 89 1.19 -8.58 1.69
C PHE A 89 0.98 -7.27 2.48
N GLN A 90 0.97 -7.30 3.81
CA GLN A 90 0.64 -6.10 4.62
C GLN A 90 1.87 -5.27 4.99
N PHE A 91 2.98 -5.93 5.28
CA PHE A 91 4.22 -5.25 5.67
C PHE A 91 5.19 -5.26 4.51
N ARG A 92 6.04 -4.24 4.47
CA ARG A 92 7.03 -4.03 3.43
C ARG A 92 7.99 -5.25 3.39
N GLY A 93 7.66 -6.23 2.54
CA GLY A 93 8.47 -7.42 2.21
C GLY A 93 8.32 -8.55 3.21
N GLY A 94 7.58 -9.59 2.81
CA GLY A 94 7.56 -10.88 3.50
C GLY A 94 8.96 -11.48 3.65
N GLY A 95 9.11 -12.34 4.66
CA GLY A 95 10.38 -12.90 5.13
C GLY A 95 11.27 -13.45 4.01
N GLY A 96 12.27 -12.67 3.62
CA GLY A 96 13.26 -13.06 2.62
C GLY A 96 14.43 -12.09 2.63
N GLY A 97 15.51 -12.47 3.33
CA GLY A 97 16.83 -11.86 3.18
C GLY A 97 17.15 -10.77 4.21
N GLY A 98 18.05 -11.12 5.14
CA GLY A 98 18.62 -10.19 6.09
C GLY A 98 19.29 -8.99 5.41
N GLY A 99 18.98 -7.80 5.92
CA GLY A 99 19.54 -6.55 5.45
C GLY A 99 18.63 -5.41 5.87
N VAL A 100 19.10 -4.61 6.81
CA VAL A 100 18.46 -3.37 7.27
C VAL A 100 18.07 -2.53 6.05
N GLY A 101 16.77 -2.44 5.75
CA GLY A 101 16.28 -1.56 4.68
C GLY A 101 15.25 -2.14 3.69
N GLY A 102 14.18 -2.76 4.18
CA GLY A 102 12.87 -2.61 3.57
C GLY A 102 12.47 -3.52 2.41
N GLY A 103 11.17 -3.86 2.35
CA GLY A 103 10.54 -4.52 1.21
C GLY A 103 10.47 -3.66 -0.04
N ALA A 104 11.62 -3.39 -0.62
CA ALA A 104 11.71 -3.55 -2.05
C ALA A 104 11.70 -5.06 -2.34
N ALA A 105 11.16 -5.44 -3.49
CA ALA A 105 11.38 -6.77 -4.04
C ALA A 105 12.85 -7.18 -3.88
N SER A 106 13.10 -8.48 -3.64
CA SER A 106 14.42 -8.99 -3.23
C SER A 106 15.53 -8.37 -4.07
N LYS A 107 16.69 -8.09 -3.44
CA LYS A 107 17.84 -7.49 -4.14
C LYS A 107 18.16 -8.24 -5.43
N ASP A 108 18.04 -9.57 -5.42
CA ASP A 108 18.26 -10.41 -6.59
C ASP A 108 17.23 -10.17 -7.68
N TRP A 109 15.95 -10.04 -7.33
CA TRP A 109 14.90 -9.68 -8.28
C TRP A 109 15.12 -8.28 -8.87
N MET A 110 15.50 -7.31 -8.05
CA MET A 110 15.80 -5.95 -8.52
C MET A 110 17.04 -5.92 -9.41
N MET A 111 18.06 -6.71 -9.09
CA MET A 111 19.26 -6.86 -9.92
C MET A 111 18.93 -7.51 -11.26
N GLU A 112 18.05 -8.52 -11.27
CA GLU A 112 17.62 -9.15 -12.52
C GLU A 112 16.77 -8.20 -13.38
N LEU A 113 15.80 -7.51 -12.77
CA LEU A 113 15.01 -6.49 -13.44
C LEU A 113 15.90 -5.36 -13.99
N ALA A 114 16.95 -4.97 -13.27
CA ALA A 114 17.91 -3.99 -13.75
C ALA A 114 18.71 -4.52 -14.96
N ARG A 115 19.06 -5.81 -15.01
CA ARG A 115 19.70 -6.42 -16.19
C ARG A 115 18.78 -6.43 -17.41
N GLU A 116 17.50 -6.76 -17.20
CA GLU A 116 16.51 -6.76 -18.27
C GLU A 116 16.27 -5.35 -18.82
N THR A 117 16.09 -4.37 -17.95
CA THR A 117 15.83 -2.98 -18.36
C THR A 117 17.06 -2.32 -18.98
N ASN A 118 18.25 -2.53 -18.41
CA ASN A 118 19.51 -1.98 -18.92
C ASN A 118 20.02 -2.66 -20.20
N ARG A 119 19.38 -3.74 -20.66
CA ARG A 119 19.67 -4.34 -21.97
C ARG A 119 19.37 -3.36 -23.11
N HIS A 120 18.40 -2.47 -22.93
CA HIS A 120 18.04 -1.47 -23.91
C HIS A 120 19.02 -0.28 -23.84
N ALA A 121 19.81 -0.11 -24.90
CA ALA A 121 20.73 1.02 -25.00
C ALA A 121 19.98 2.37 -24.98
N LEU A 122 20.65 3.38 -24.43
CA LEU A 122 20.09 4.73 -24.36
C LEU A 122 19.79 5.29 -25.76
N PRO A 123 18.67 6.02 -25.94
CA PRO A 123 18.38 6.73 -27.19
C PRO A 123 19.48 7.73 -27.54
N ARG A 124 19.74 7.92 -28.83
CA ARG A 124 20.73 8.91 -29.30
C ARG A 124 20.20 10.33 -29.03
N VAL A 125 20.97 11.14 -28.34
CA VAL A 125 20.67 12.56 -28.09
C VAL A 125 21.49 13.40 -29.06
N ALA A 126 20.84 14.31 -29.79
CA ALA A 126 21.52 15.23 -30.70
C ALA A 126 22.25 16.32 -29.89
N PRO A 127 23.57 16.50 -30.05
CA PRO A 127 24.35 17.45 -29.25
C PRO A 127 24.07 18.93 -29.57
N ALA A 128 23.29 19.22 -30.61
CA ALA A 128 22.96 20.56 -31.05
C ALA A 128 21.75 21.18 -30.32
N GLU A 129 21.00 20.38 -29.55
CA GLU A 129 19.80 20.83 -28.85
C GLU A 129 20.10 21.09 -27.38
N TRP A 130 20.31 22.36 -27.05
CA TRP A 130 20.29 22.82 -25.66
C TRP A 130 18.83 22.97 -25.22
N GLY A 131 18.31 22.03 -24.43
CA GLY A 131 16.97 22.14 -23.87
C GLY A 131 16.41 20.83 -23.33
N VAL A 132 15.18 20.90 -22.80
CA VAL A 132 14.42 19.73 -22.36
C VAL A 132 13.64 19.17 -23.54
N ARG A 133 13.93 17.93 -23.94
CA ARG A 133 13.12 17.21 -24.93
C ARG A 133 11.84 16.73 -24.29
N LEU A 134 10.72 17.33 -24.70
CA LEU A 134 9.40 16.84 -24.36
C LEU A 134 9.08 15.59 -25.21
N PRO A 135 8.28 14.64 -24.68
CA PRO A 135 7.62 13.63 -25.50
C PRO A 135 6.81 14.28 -26.63
N SER A 136 6.38 13.51 -27.64
CA SER A 136 5.52 14.05 -28.70
C SER A 136 4.26 14.71 -28.10
N GLU A 137 3.74 15.75 -28.73
CA GLU A 137 2.62 16.56 -28.21
C GLU A 137 1.40 15.72 -27.75
N ARG A 138 1.14 14.56 -28.37
CA ARG A 138 0.09 13.61 -27.95
C ARG A 138 0.26 13.04 -26.55
N PHE A 139 1.48 12.97 -26.04
CA PHE A 139 1.83 12.45 -24.71
C PHE A 139 2.19 13.56 -23.72
N VAL A 140 2.10 14.82 -24.13
CA VAL A 140 2.32 15.97 -23.25
C VAL A 140 0.97 16.40 -22.70
N LEU A 141 0.85 16.43 -21.38
CA LEU A 141 -0.31 17.01 -20.71
C LEU A 141 -0.23 18.54 -20.90
N SER A 142 -0.91 19.05 -21.92
CA SER A 142 -0.88 20.47 -22.33
C SER A 142 -1.57 21.43 -21.35
N GLY A 143 -2.07 20.93 -20.21
CA GLY A 143 -2.75 21.75 -19.20
C GLY A 143 -4.11 22.31 -19.65
N VAL A 144 -4.62 21.90 -20.83
CA VAL A 144 -5.96 22.28 -21.29
C VAL A 144 -6.99 21.37 -20.63
N ALA A 145 -7.96 21.97 -19.93
CA ALA A 145 -9.05 21.25 -19.28
C ALA A 145 -9.92 20.53 -20.33
N TRP A 146 -10.14 19.22 -20.15
CA TRP A 146 -11.17 18.31 -20.70
C TRP A 146 -12.09 18.80 -21.84
N GLY A 147 -11.58 19.47 -22.87
CA GLY A 147 -12.41 20.14 -23.89
C GLY A 147 -13.30 21.26 -23.33
N LEU A 148 -13.08 21.71 -22.09
CA LEU A 148 -13.92 22.74 -21.47
C LEU A 148 -13.74 24.09 -22.14
N ARG A 149 -12.58 24.33 -22.76
CA ARG A 149 -12.39 25.52 -23.61
C ARG A 149 -13.31 25.50 -24.81
N ASP A 150 -13.45 24.37 -25.48
CA ASP A 150 -14.31 24.25 -26.67
C ASP A 150 -15.79 24.25 -26.28
N ALA A 151 -16.13 23.66 -25.13
CA ALA A 151 -17.50 23.70 -24.59
C ALA A 151 -17.90 25.09 -24.08
N LEU A 152 -17.01 25.81 -23.37
CA LEU A 152 -17.27 27.16 -22.88
C LEU A 152 -17.26 28.18 -24.03
N ALA A 153 -16.33 28.07 -24.98
CA ALA A 153 -16.33 28.92 -26.17
C ALA A 153 -17.54 28.65 -27.08
N GLY A 154 -18.04 27.41 -27.13
CA GLY A 154 -19.28 27.07 -27.82
C GLY A 154 -20.51 27.68 -27.15
N GLN A 155 -20.53 27.71 -25.81
CA GLN A 155 -21.63 28.31 -25.04
C GLN A 155 -21.64 29.84 -25.14
N GLU A 156 -20.48 30.49 -25.06
CA GLU A 156 -20.34 31.95 -25.28
C GLU A 156 -20.79 32.34 -26.71
N ALA A 157 -20.49 31.52 -27.72
CA ALA A 157 -20.92 31.77 -29.09
C ALA A 157 -22.42 31.51 -29.34
N GLU A 158 -23.04 30.55 -28.64
CA GLU A 158 -24.48 30.32 -28.69
C GLU A 158 -25.27 31.45 -27.98
N GLU A 159 -24.74 31.97 -26.87
CA GLU A 159 -25.33 33.11 -26.15
C GLU A 159 -25.25 34.40 -26.99
N GLU A 160 -24.09 34.74 -27.59
CA GLU A 160 -23.96 35.89 -28.50
C GLU A 160 -24.89 35.79 -29.72
N SER A 161 -25.06 34.60 -30.31
CA SER A 161 -25.97 34.39 -31.45
C SER A 161 -27.45 34.55 -31.08
N SER A 162 -27.83 34.35 -29.81
CA SER A 162 -29.22 34.49 -29.35
C SER A 162 -29.60 35.93 -29.00
N GLU A 163 -28.63 36.74 -28.59
CA GLU A 163 -28.86 38.16 -28.29
C GLU A 163 -29.01 39.02 -29.55
N ASP A 164 -28.43 38.61 -30.69
CA ASP A 164 -28.56 39.31 -31.97
C ASP A 164 -29.91 39.04 -32.67
N ASP A 165 -30.53 37.87 -32.49
CA ASP A 165 -31.81 37.52 -33.13
C ASP A 165 -33.03 38.17 -32.43
N ASP A 166 -32.95 38.48 -31.13
CA ASP A 166 -34.06 39.11 -30.38
C ASP A 166 -34.18 40.63 -30.61
N ASN A 167 -33.23 41.25 -31.32
CA ASN A 167 -33.18 42.71 -31.54
C ASN A 167 -33.77 43.17 -32.90
N ASP A 168 -34.23 42.25 -33.76
CA ASP A 168 -34.75 42.56 -35.12
C ASP A 168 -36.28 42.52 -35.25
N ASP A 169 -37.03 42.15 -34.21
CA ASP A 169 -38.50 41.97 -34.27
C ASP A 169 -39.33 43.17 -33.72
N GLY A 170 -38.79 44.40 -33.81
CA GLY A 170 -39.39 45.60 -33.21
C GLY A 170 -39.36 46.88 -34.06
N MET A 171 -39.89 46.86 -35.28
CA MET A 171 -40.26 48.09 -36.05
C MET A 171 -41.64 47.97 -36.70
#